data_AF-A0A520B5S8-F1
#
_entry.id   AF-A0A520B5S8-F1
#
_cell.length_a   1.000
_cell.length_b   1.000
_cell.length_c   1.000
_cell.angle_alpha   90.00
_cell.angle_beta   90.00
_cell.angle_gamma   90.00
#
_symmetry.space_group_name_H-M   'P 1'
#
loop_
_entity.id
_entity.type
_entity.pdbx_description
1 polymer ?
#
loop_
_entity_poly.entity_id
_entity_poly.type
_entity_poly.pdbx_seq_one_letter_code
_entity_poly.pdbx_strand_id
1 'polypeptide(L)'
;MPRPRKPASPFRYFNSSPEVIRLVVLMYVRFPLSLRNVEDLLFERGIDICHETVRLWWNRFGPLFARDIRQQRVSRMRGFRHWRWHLDEMYVKLNGEMVYLWRAVDHEGEVLESYVTKSRDKAAALTFMRKAL
;
A
#
# COMPACT_ATOMS: atom_id res chain seq x y z
N MET A 1 39.57 -3.35 -1.56
CA MET A 1 38.28 -2.78 -2.03
C MET A 1 37.51 -2.23 -0.82
N PRO A 2 37.07 -0.96 -0.81
CA PRO A 2 36.21 -0.47 0.26
C PRO A 2 34.85 -1.17 0.18
N ARG A 3 34.35 -1.68 1.31
CA ARG A 3 33.03 -2.32 1.38
C ARG A 3 31.94 -1.28 1.03
N PRO A 4 30.95 -1.60 0.20
CA PRO A 4 29.85 -0.70 -0.08
C PRO A 4 29.14 -0.34 1.22
N ARG A 5 28.95 0.96 1.49
CA ARG A 5 28.22 1.44 2.66
C ARG A 5 26.79 0.92 2.58
N LYS A 6 26.35 0.17 3.59
CA LYS A 6 24.94 -0.22 3.71
C LYS A 6 24.08 1.05 3.74
N PRO A 7 22.96 1.11 2.99
CA PRO A 7 22.04 2.24 3.09
C PRO A 7 21.54 2.36 4.55
N ALA A 8 21.35 3.60 5.01
CA ALA A 8 20.85 3.84 6.36
C ALA A 8 19.45 3.21 6.52
N SER A 9 19.17 2.66 7.70
CA SER A 9 17.84 2.10 8.00
C SER A 9 16.77 3.19 7.80
N PRO A 10 15.65 2.89 7.13
CA PRO A 10 14.56 3.86 6.95
C PRO A 10 13.90 4.26 8.27
N PHE A 11 14.08 3.44 9.32
CA PHE A 11 13.62 3.67 10.69
C PHE A 11 14.62 4.46 11.54
N ARG A 12 15.70 4.99 10.94
CA ARG A 12 16.65 5.83 11.67
C ARG A 12 15.95 7.09 12.18
N TYR A 13 16.31 7.49 13.40
CA TYR A 13 15.76 8.66 14.13
C TYR A 13 14.33 8.50 14.67
N PHE A 14 13.82 7.27 14.77
CA PHE A 14 12.60 6.99 15.53
C PHE A 14 12.94 6.43 16.90
N ASN A 15 12.21 6.89 17.91
CA ASN A 15 12.31 6.38 19.28
C ASN A 15 11.53 5.06 19.46
N SER A 16 10.68 4.70 18.51
CA SER A 16 9.93 3.45 18.49
C SER A 16 10.68 2.36 17.71
N SER A 17 10.53 1.10 18.13
CA SER A 17 11.14 -0.03 17.44
C SER A 17 10.57 -0.18 16.01
N PRO A 18 11.39 -0.60 15.03
CA PRO A 18 10.92 -0.87 13.67
C PRO A 18 9.76 -1.87 13.60
N GLU A 19 9.73 -2.85 14.50
CA GLU A 19 8.67 -3.86 14.60
C GLU A 19 7.33 -3.23 14.99
N VAL A 20 7.35 -2.31 15.96
CA VAL A 20 6.16 -1.55 16.37
C VAL A 20 5.66 -0.71 15.19
N ILE A 21 6.54 0.05 14.53
CA ILE A 21 6.16 0.89 13.38
C ILE A 21 5.53 0.06 12.27
N ARG A 22 6.11 -1.11 11.94
CA ARG A 22 5.57 -2.03 10.95
C ARG A 22 4.19 -2.56 11.35
N LEU A 23 4.02 -2.96 12.61
CA LEU A 23 2.76 -3.46 13.14
C LEU A 23 1.66 -2.39 13.03
N VAL A 24 1.94 -1.17 13.46
CA VAL A 24 0.99 -0.04 13.41
C VAL A 24 0.54 0.25 11.97
N VAL A 25 1.51 0.34 11.06
CA VAL A 25 1.20 0.57 9.64
C VAL A 25 0.41 -0.59 9.05
N LEU A 26 0.76 -1.83 9.38
CA LEU A 26 0.02 -3.01 8.93
C LEU A 26 -1.41 -3.04 9.47
N MET A 27 -1.60 -2.72 10.76
CA MET A 27 -2.93 -2.66 11.38
C MET A 27 -3.84 -1.67 10.65
N TYR A 28 -3.32 -0.47 10.35
CA TYR A 28 -4.07 0.57 9.65
C TYR A 28 -4.44 0.19 8.21
N VAL A 29 -3.54 -0.52 7.51
CA VAL A 29 -3.76 -0.88 6.09
C VAL A 29 -4.62 -2.13 5.93
N ARG A 30 -4.42 -3.11 6.80
CA ARG A 30 -5.00 -4.45 6.65
C ARG A 30 -6.43 -4.53 7.17
N PHE A 31 -6.76 -3.76 8.20
CA PHE A 31 -8.05 -3.82 8.87
C PHE A 31 -8.80 -2.50 8.70
N PRO A 32 -10.14 -2.52 8.72
CA PRO A 32 -10.97 -1.31 8.62
C PRO A 32 -10.96 -0.52 9.94
N LEU A 33 -9.77 -0.14 10.40
CA LEU A 33 -9.57 0.59 11.65
C LEU A 33 -9.40 2.09 11.36
N SER A 34 -10.05 2.92 12.16
CA SER A 34 -9.74 4.35 12.20
C SER A 34 -8.36 4.57 12.84
N LEU A 35 -7.73 5.73 12.59
CA LEU A 35 -6.45 6.06 13.24
C LEU A 35 -6.57 6.06 14.78
N ARG A 36 -7.73 6.46 15.31
CA ARG A 36 -8.02 6.44 16.76
C ARG A 36 -8.18 5.03 17.29
N ASN A 37 -8.85 4.16 16.53
CA ASN A 37 -8.97 2.74 16.91
C ASN A 37 -7.58 2.08 17.02
N VAL A 38 -6.64 2.46 16.14
CA VAL A 38 -5.26 1.94 16.21
C VAL A 38 -4.54 2.47 17.44
N GLU A 39 -4.70 3.75 17.78
CA GLU A 39 -4.20 4.35 19.03
C GLU A 39 -4.75 3.61 20.26
N ASP A 40 -6.06 3.42 20.36
CA ASP A 40 -6.70 2.73 21.49
C ASP A 40 -6.18 1.28 21.66
N LEU A 41 -6.09 0.53 20.56
CA LEU A 41 -5.59 -0.86 20.57
C LEU A 41 -4.11 -1.00 20.92
N LEU A 42 -3.32 0.06 20.74
CA LEU A 42 -1.91 0.09 21.12
C LEU A 42 -1.75 0.53 22.57
N PHE A 43 -2.59 1.46 23.02
CA PHE A 43 -2.66 1.86 24.42
C PHE A 43 -2.99 0.68 25.33
N GLU A 44 -3.95 -0.18 24.95
CA GLU A 44 -4.26 -1.43 25.67
C GLU A 44 -3.04 -2.38 25.80
N ARG A 45 -2.07 -2.27 24.90
CA ARG A 45 -0.83 -3.06 24.91
C ARG A 45 0.33 -2.34 25.59
N GLY A 46 0.09 -1.20 26.24
CA GLY A 46 1.11 -0.39 26.91
C GLY A 46 1.97 0.44 25.96
N ILE A 47 1.53 0.63 24.71
CA ILE A 47 2.22 1.46 23.72
C ILE A 47 1.47 2.79 23.59
N ASP A 48 1.99 3.82 24.25
CA ASP A 48 1.41 5.17 24.22
C ASP A 48 1.86 5.94 22.96
N ILE A 49 0.98 6.02 21.96
CA ILE A 49 1.18 6.83 20.75
C ILE A 49 -0.13 7.50 20.33
N CYS A 50 -0.04 8.73 19.80
CA CYS A 50 -1.21 9.42 19.28
C CYS A 50 -1.57 8.97 17.84
N HIS A 51 -2.83 9.11 17.44
CA HIS A 51 -3.30 8.84 16.07
C HIS A 51 -2.57 9.65 14.99
N GLU A 52 -2.07 10.85 15.31
CA GLU A 52 -1.21 11.63 14.40
C GLU A 52 0.12 10.93 14.15
N THR A 53 0.68 10.23 15.14
CA THR A 53 1.87 9.38 14.94
C THR A 53 1.57 8.24 13.98
N VAL A 54 0.41 7.59 14.10
CA VAL A 54 -0.06 6.55 13.17
C VAL A 54 -0.15 7.12 11.75
N ARG A 55 -0.76 8.30 11.58
CA ARG A 55 -0.88 9.01 10.30
C ARG A 55 0.49 9.33 9.69
N LEU A 56 1.42 9.86 10.49
CA LEU A 56 2.78 10.17 10.06
C LEU A 56 3.54 8.92 9.61
N TRP A 57 3.43 7.82 10.37
CA TRP A 57 4.08 6.56 10.02
C TRP A 57 3.49 5.94 8.75
N TRP A 58 2.17 5.92 8.60
CA TRP A 58 1.52 5.47 7.37
C TRP A 58 1.99 6.28 6.15
N ASN A 59 1.98 7.60 6.24
CA ASN A 59 2.39 8.46 5.12
C ASN A 59 3.87 8.26 4.74
N ARG A 60 4.74 8.01 5.72
CA ARG A 60 6.18 7.83 5.49
C ARG A 60 6.55 6.42 5.02
N PHE A 61 6.02 5.40 5.69
CA PHE A 61 6.42 4.01 5.49
C PHE A 61 5.49 3.23 4.56
N GLY A 62 4.24 3.66 4.41
CA GLY A 62 3.28 3.05 3.48
C GLY A 62 3.82 2.90 2.06
N PRO A 63 4.36 3.96 1.43
CA PRO A 63 4.96 3.87 0.10
C PRO A 63 6.18 2.93 0.03
N LEU A 64 6.97 2.87 1.11
CA LEU A 64 8.13 1.96 1.18
C LEU A 64 7.68 0.51 1.21
N PHE A 65 6.72 0.16 2.09
CA PHE A 65 6.18 -1.19 2.17
C PHE A 65 5.44 -1.59 0.88
N ALA A 66 4.66 -0.68 0.29
CA ALA A 66 3.99 -0.92 -0.98
C ALA A 66 4.99 -1.22 -2.11
N ARG A 67 6.12 -0.51 -2.16
CA ARG A 67 7.19 -0.77 -3.13
C ARG A 67 7.83 -2.14 -2.92
N ASP A 68 8.17 -2.47 -1.67
CA ASP A 68 8.83 -3.73 -1.35
C ASP A 68 7.92 -4.94 -1.65
N ILE A 69 6.63 -4.85 -1.30
CA ILE A 69 5.60 -5.84 -1.66
C ILE A 69 5.50 -5.98 -3.18
N ARG A 70 5.44 -4.86 -3.92
CA ARG A 70 5.38 -4.86 -5.39
C ARG A 70 6.61 -5.52 -6.00
N GLN A 71 7.82 -5.23 -5.51
CA GLN A 71 9.07 -5.85 -5.99
C GLN A 71 9.08 -7.37 -5.75
N GLN A 72 8.70 -7.81 -4.55
CA GLN A 72 8.60 -9.24 -4.22
C GLN A 72 7.59 -9.94 -5.14
N ARG A 73 6.43 -9.31 -5.40
CA ARG A 73 5.44 -9.84 -6.34
C ARG A 73 5.98 -9.97 -7.75
N VAL A 74 6.58 -8.92 -8.32
CA VAL A 74 7.16 -8.99 -9.68
C VAL A 74 8.20 -10.09 -9.77
N SER A 75 9.04 -10.27 -8.74
CA SER A 75 10.00 -11.36 -8.69
C SER A 75 9.34 -12.75 -8.74
N ARG A 76 8.22 -12.94 -8.04
CA ARG A 76 7.44 -14.20 -8.06
C ARG A 76 6.77 -14.43 -9.42
N MET A 77 6.19 -13.38 -10.01
CA MET A 77 5.49 -13.46 -11.30
C MET A 77 6.40 -13.87 -12.47
N ARG A 78 7.69 -13.51 -12.44
CA ARG A 78 8.67 -13.91 -13.48
C ARG A 78 8.84 -15.42 -13.63
N GLY A 79 8.39 -16.23 -12.66
CA GLY A 79 8.41 -17.69 -12.73
C GLY A 79 7.19 -18.32 -13.42
N PHE A 80 6.10 -17.59 -13.63
CA PHE A 80 4.83 -18.16 -14.12
C PHE A 80 4.64 -17.90 -15.62
N ARG A 81 4.71 -18.97 -16.43
CA ARG A 81 4.56 -18.92 -17.89
C ARG A 81 3.12 -18.72 -18.39
N HIS A 82 2.11 -18.93 -17.54
CA HIS A 82 0.69 -18.83 -17.90
C HIS A 82 -0.06 -17.84 -17.00
N TRP A 83 0.58 -16.71 -16.71
CA TRP A 83 -0.01 -15.70 -15.87
C TRP A 83 -1.18 -15.02 -16.60
N ARG A 84 -2.33 -14.92 -15.92
CA ARG A 84 -3.54 -14.26 -16.41
C ARG A 84 -3.98 -13.22 -15.38
N TRP A 85 -4.44 -12.10 -15.87
CA TRP A 85 -5.07 -11.06 -15.07
C TRP A 85 -6.35 -10.60 -15.73
N HIS A 86 -7.22 -10.01 -14.91
CA HIS A 86 -8.53 -9.51 -15.27
C HIS A 86 -8.55 -8.01 -15.00
N LEU A 87 -9.18 -7.27 -15.91
CA LEU A 87 -9.50 -5.87 -15.71
C LEU A 87 -10.84 -5.78 -14.97
N ASP A 88 -10.86 -5.06 -13.86
CA ASP A 88 -12.03 -4.77 -13.06
C ASP A 88 -12.28 -3.26 -13.01
N GLU A 89 -13.55 -2.85 -13.10
CA GLU A 89 -13.98 -1.45 -13.06
C GLU A 89 -15.05 -1.32 -11.98
N MET A 90 -14.83 -0.43 -11.00
CA MET A 90 -15.78 -0.19 -9.93
C MET A 90 -15.99 1.30 -9.68
N TYR A 91 -17.14 1.61 -9.05
CA TYR A 91 -17.45 2.93 -8.53
C TYR A 91 -17.10 3.01 -7.05
N VAL A 92 -16.30 3.99 -6.66
CA VAL A 92 -15.96 4.25 -5.25
C VAL A 92 -16.28 5.69 -4.88
N LYS A 93 -16.68 5.91 -3.63
CA LYS A 93 -16.97 7.24 -3.11
C LYS A 93 -15.73 7.80 -2.41
N LEU A 94 -15.12 8.83 -2.97
CA LEU A 94 -13.98 9.54 -2.37
C LEU A 94 -14.40 10.96 -1.99
N ASN A 95 -14.27 11.33 -0.72
CA ASN A 95 -14.63 12.65 -0.18
C ASN A 95 -16.04 13.13 -0.57
N GLY A 96 -17.00 12.19 -0.71
CA GLY A 96 -18.37 12.52 -1.09
C GLY A 96 -18.67 12.40 -2.59
N GLU A 97 -17.65 12.39 -3.45
CA GLU A 97 -17.80 12.27 -4.90
C GLU A 97 -17.65 10.82 -5.37
N MET A 98 -18.50 10.40 -6.31
CA MET A 98 -18.34 9.09 -6.98
C MET A 98 -17.24 9.20 -8.04
N VAL A 99 -16.25 8.31 -7.95
CA VAL A 99 -15.16 8.20 -8.91
C VAL A 99 -15.03 6.77 -9.42
N TYR A 100 -14.38 6.62 -10.57
CA TYR A 100 -14.10 5.35 -11.21
C TYR A 100 -12.75 4.81 -10.75
N LEU A 101 -12.72 3.54 -10.35
CA LEU A 101 -11.50 2.83 -9.98
C LEU A 101 -11.32 1.64 -10.94
N TRP A 102 -10.26 1.72 -11.74
CA TRP A 102 -9.78 0.68 -12.62
C TRP A 102 -8.77 -0.18 -11.86
N ARG A 103 -8.89 -1.50 -11.90
CA ARG A 103 -7.93 -2.42 -11.27
C ARG A 103 -7.55 -3.55 -12.20
N ALA A 104 -6.29 -3.93 -12.16
CA ALA A 104 -5.82 -5.19 -12.72
C ALA A 104 -5.70 -6.17 -11.55
N VAL A 105 -6.37 -7.31 -11.65
CA VAL A 105 -6.43 -8.32 -10.60
C VAL A 105 -5.98 -9.65 -11.18
N ASP A 106 -5.10 -10.38 -10.50
CA ASP A 106 -4.72 -11.72 -10.94
C ASP A 106 -5.77 -12.78 -10.57
N HIS A 107 -5.53 -14.01 -11.00
CA HIS A 107 -6.36 -15.17 -10.69
C HIS A 107 -6.40 -15.54 -9.20
N GLU A 108 -5.47 -15.07 -8.38
CA GLU A 108 -5.45 -15.27 -6.92
C GLU A 108 -6.24 -14.17 -6.17
N GLY A 109 -6.75 -13.18 -6.90
CA GLY A 109 -7.49 -12.05 -6.35
C GLY A 109 -6.59 -10.91 -5.87
N GLU A 110 -5.29 -10.94 -6.16
CA GLU A 110 -4.39 -9.85 -5.80
C GLU A 110 -4.49 -8.69 -6.80
N VAL A 111 -4.62 -7.46 -6.27
CA VAL A 111 -4.62 -6.24 -7.09
C VAL A 111 -3.19 -5.90 -7.50
N LEU A 112 -2.93 -5.91 -8.81
CA LEU A 112 -1.64 -5.67 -9.45
C LEU A 112 -1.36 -4.19 -9.69
N GLU A 113 -2.36 -3.50 -10.22
CA GLU A 113 -2.33 -2.06 -10.47
C GLU A 113 -3.72 -1.47 -10.28
N SER A 114 -3.77 -0.21 -9.87
CA SER A 114 -5.00 0.52 -9.64
C SER A 114 -4.90 1.95 -10.16
N TYR A 115 -5.97 2.45 -10.77
CA TYR A 115 -6.02 3.82 -11.28
C TYR A 115 -7.39 4.43 -11.05
N VAL A 116 -7.41 5.63 -10.47
CA VAL A 116 -8.64 6.35 -10.13
C VAL A 116 -8.84 7.51 -11.09
N THR A 117 -10.04 7.64 -11.65
CA THR A 117 -10.43 8.73 -12.54
C THR A 117 -11.81 9.29 -12.17
N LYS A 118 -12.03 10.59 -12.41
CA LYS A 118 -13.34 11.22 -12.18
C LYS A 118 -14.38 10.76 -13.20
N SER A 119 -13.95 10.57 -14.44
CA SER A 119 -14.77 10.13 -15.56
C SER A 119 -14.36 8.73 -16.05
N ARG A 120 -15.32 8.04 -16.66
CA ARG A 120 -15.09 6.85 -17.46
C ARG A 120 -14.92 7.28 -18.91
N ASP A 121 -13.67 7.33 -19.36
CA ASP A 121 -13.36 7.68 -20.74
C ASP A 121 -12.30 6.76 -21.33
N LYS A 122 -12.22 6.76 -22.66
CA LYS A 122 -11.27 5.93 -23.42
C LYS A 122 -9.81 6.29 -23.10
N ALA A 123 -9.52 7.56 -22.79
CA ALA A 123 -8.17 8.00 -22.49
C ALA A 123 -7.68 7.46 -21.14
N ALA A 124 -8.56 7.43 -20.13
CA ALA A 124 -8.34 6.83 -18.83
C ALA A 124 -8.08 5.33 -18.95
N ALA A 125 -8.92 4.61 -19.68
CA ALA A 125 -8.75 3.18 -19.93
C ALA A 125 -7.41 2.89 -20.63
N LEU A 126 -7.05 3.67 -21.66
CA LEU A 126 -5.81 3.51 -22.39
C LEU A 126 -4.57 3.83 -21.53
N THR A 127 -4.68 4.83 -20.66
CA THR A 127 -3.64 5.18 -19.68
C THR A 127 -3.46 4.06 -18.66
N PHE A 128 -4.56 3.45 -18.20
CA PHE A 128 -4.51 2.30 -17.31
C PHE A 128 -3.84 1.09 -17.98
N MET A 129 -4.24 0.74 -19.21
CA MET A 129 -3.66 -0.37 -19.95
C MET A 129 -2.14 -0.21 -20.16
N ARG A 130 -1.67 1.01 -20.42
CA ARG A 130 -0.23 1.31 -20.53
C ARG A 130 0.54 1.17 -19.21
N LYS A 131 -0.13 1.29 -18.06
CA LYS A 131 0.49 1.08 -16.74
C LYS A 131 0.46 -0.38 -16.30
N ALA A 132 -0.56 -1.12 -16.75
CA ALA A 132 -0.78 -2.51 -16.36
C ALA A 132 0.01 -3.51 -17.23
N LEU A 133 0.37 -3.14 -18.46
CA LEU A 133 1.25 -3.89 -19.37
C LEU A 133 2.72 -3.54 -19.16
#